data_AF-A0A455ULL3-F1
#
_entry.id   AF-A0A455ULL3-F1
#
_cell.length_a   1.000
_cell.length_b   1.000
_cell.length_c   1.000
_cell.angle_alpha   90.00
_cell.angle_beta   90.00
_cell.angle_gamma   90.00
#
_symmetry.space_group_name_H-M   'P 1'
#
loop_
_entity.id
_entity.type
_entity.pdbx_description
1 polymer ?
#
loop_
_entity_poly.entity_id
_entity_poly.type
_entity_poly.pdbx_seq_one_letter_code
_entity_poly.pdbx_strand_id
1 'polypeptide(L)'
;MEGEGENVQGDGEDAEFESLDLLYSRLIADFWELQGGIGYQGGIATNDHPERYFGVISLLGLVPYRFETDLDLRISDEGDISASLESEYDLRLTQRLYLQPRTEIAVAASEVGEFGVGEGLNSVRVGMRLGYQVTRRFAPTSVLIGRKSTATRRISPAPVATTRKTLEWWPVLE
;
A
#
# COMPACT_ATOMS: atom_id res chain seq x y z
N MET A 1 5.91 18.18 -1.92
CA MET A 1 6.99 17.29 -1.48
C MET A 1 6.43 16.60 -0.27
N GLU A 2 6.15 15.32 -0.42
CA GLU A 2 5.59 14.45 0.61
C GLU A 2 6.67 13.42 0.95
N GLY A 3 6.88 13.19 2.24
CA GLY A 3 7.82 12.18 2.73
C GLY A 3 7.02 11.16 3.52
N GLU A 4 7.01 9.91 3.08
CA GLU A 4 6.33 8.81 3.76
C GLU A 4 7.36 7.82 4.29
N GLY A 5 7.13 7.32 5.50
CA GLY A 5 7.95 6.29 6.14
C GLY A 5 7.08 5.17 6.64
N GLU A 6 7.38 3.94 6.23
CA GLU A 6 6.64 2.74 6.66
C GLU A 6 7.41 2.00 7.77
N ASN A 7 6.65 1.53 8.78
CA ASN A 7 7.12 0.58 9.79
C ASN A 7 6.25 -0.69 9.68
N VAL A 8 6.87 -1.84 9.45
CA VAL A 8 6.16 -3.13 9.55
C VAL A 8 6.03 -3.50 11.03
N GLN A 9 4.84 -3.31 11.59
CA GLN A 9 4.54 -3.80 12.94
C GLN A 9 4.32 -5.31 12.89
N GLY A 10 5.42 -6.05 13.08
CA GLY A 10 5.37 -7.46 13.47
C GLY A 10 4.85 -7.60 14.90
N ASP A 11 4.03 -8.64 15.12
CA ASP A 11 3.43 -9.03 16.39
C ASP A 11 4.49 -9.17 17.51
N GLY A 12 4.82 -8.06 18.19
CA GLY A 12 5.68 -8.03 19.39
C GLY A 12 7.16 -7.67 19.19
N GLU A 13 7.60 -7.22 18.01
CA GLU A 13 8.98 -6.78 17.77
C GLU A 13 9.08 -5.24 17.70
N ASP A 14 10.23 -4.70 18.11
CA ASP A 14 10.52 -3.27 18.11
C ASP A 14 10.28 -2.67 16.72
N ALA A 15 9.67 -1.49 16.65
CA ALA A 15 9.39 -0.81 15.39
C ALA A 15 10.70 -0.45 14.67
N GLU A 16 11.12 -1.30 13.73
CA GLU A 16 12.25 -1.02 12.85
C GLU A 16 11.74 -0.22 11.64
N PHE A 17 12.38 0.92 11.42
CA PHE A 17 12.13 1.74 10.24
C PHE A 17 12.79 1.05 9.05
N GLU A 18 11.98 0.54 8.11
CA GLU A 18 12.47 -0.29 6.99
C GLU A 18 12.53 0.46 5.66
N SER A 19 11.76 1.54 5.49
CA SER A 19 11.74 2.29 4.22
C SER A 19 11.36 3.77 4.36
N LEU A 20 11.90 4.59 3.46
CA LEU A 20 11.64 6.03 3.34
C LEU A 20 11.46 6.40 1.87
N ASP A 21 10.34 7.05 1.57
CA ASP A 21 10.04 7.55 0.22
C ASP A 21 9.91 9.07 0.22
N LEU A 22 10.50 9.71 -0.78
CA LEU A 22 10.41 11.13 -1.05
C LEU A 22 9.75 11.35 -2.41
N LEU A 23 8.49 11.75 -2.38
CA LEU A 23 7.64 11.84 -3.56
C LEU A 23 7.23 13.29 -3.86
N TYR A 24 7.18 13.59 -5.15
CA TYR A 24 6.53 14.78 -5.69
C TYR A 24 5.28 14.38 -6.44
N SER A 25 4.15 14.94 -6.03
CA SER A 25 2.86 14.67 -6.64
C SER A 25 2.36 15.84 -7.48
N ARG A 26 1.65 15.51 -8.56
CA ARG A 26 0.97 16.47 -9.40
C ARG A 26 -0.30 15.89 -10.00
N LEU A 27 -1.40 16.64 -9.91
CA LEU A 27 -2.64 16.31 -10.60
C LEU A 27 -2.42 16.40 -12.12
N ILE A 28 -2.67 15.31 -12.83
CA ILE A 28 -2.56 15.22 -14.29
C ILE A 28 -3.92 15.20 -14.98
N ALA A 29 -4.99 14.80 -14.26
CA ALA A 29 -6.39 14.89 -14.69
C ALA A 29 -7.31 15.00 -13.48
N ASP A 30 -8.60 15.31 -13.70
CA ASP A 30 -9.58 15.63 -12.64
C ASP A 30 -9.72 14.57 -11.52
N PHE A 31 -9.29 13.33 -11.77
CA PHE A 31 -9.32 12.23 -10.82
C PHE A 31 -8.01 11.43 -10.76
N TRP A 32 -6.93 11.96 -11.33
CA TRP A 32 -5.65 11.26 -11.44
C TRP A 32 -4.50 12.15 -11.03
N GLU A 33 -3.73 11.67 -10.07
CA GLU A 33 -2.50 12.27 -9.56
C GLU A 33 -1.34 11.36 -9.95
N LEU A 34 -0.32 11.96 -10.57
CA LEU A 34 0.94 11.30 -10.85
C LEU A 34 1.93 11.70 -9.77
N GLN A 35 2.57 10.71 -9.17
CA GLN A 35 3.64 10.90 -8.21
C GLN A 35 4.94 10.32 -8.77
N GLY A 36 6.04 10.98 -8.44
CA GLY A 36 7.37 10.52 -8.83
C GLY A 36 8.39 10.94 -7.80
N GLY A 37 9.36 10.07 -7.55
CA GLY A 37 10.38 10.35 -6.56
C GLY A 37 11.39 9.23 -6.40
N ILE A 38 12.03 9.23 -5.24
CA ILE A 38 13.04 8.25 -4.86
C ILE A 38 12.69 7.69 -3.50
N GLY A 39 13.07 6.44 -3.28
CA GLY A 39 12.94 5.79 -2.01
C GLY A 39 14.21 5.05 -1.61
N TYR A 40 14.24 4.70 -0.34
CA TYR A 40 15.31 3.97 0.31
C TYR A 40 14.68 2.89 1.17
N GLN A 41 15.21 1.68 1.09
CA GLN A 41 14.81 0.56 1.95
C GLN A 41 16.06 0.00 2.63
N GLY A 42 16.02 -0.11 3.95
CA GLY A 42 17.11 -0.62 4.79
C GLY A 42 16.74 -0.53 6.27
N GLY A 43 17.13 -1.55 7.04
CA GLY A 43 16.88 -1.62 8.49
C GLY A 43 17.87 -0.77 9.30
N ILE A 44 17.38 0.04 10.24
CA ILE A 44 18.23 0.88 11.12
C ILE A 44 18.67 0.14 12.39
N ALA A 45 18.01 -0.96 12.78
CA ALA A 45 18.22 -1.62 14.08
C ALA A 45 19.21 -2.80 14.02
N THR A 46 19.36 -3.47 12.88
CA THR A 46 20.29 -4.61 12.71
C THR A 46 21.08 -4.49 11.40
N ASN A 47 22.43 -4.54 11.47
CA ASN A 47 23.36 -4.49 10.32
C ASN A 47 23.23 -5.66 9.31
N ASP A 48 22.16 -6.46 9.38
CA ASP A 48 21.95 -7.68 8.59
C ASP A 48 20.80 -7.52 7.57
N HIS A 49 20.28 -6.30 7.41
CA HIS A 49 19.26 -5.99 6.40
C HIS A 49 19.91 -5.42 5.13
N PRO A 50 19.60 -5.96 3.94
CA PRO A 50 20.06 -5.40 2.68
C PRO A 50 19.50 -3.98 2.48
N GLU A 51 20.37 -3.08 2.01
CA GLU A 51 20.03 -1.69 1.69
C GLU A 51 19.85 -1.52 0.19
N ARG A 52 18.79 -0.82 -0.24
CA ARG A 52 18.58 -0.50 -1.66
C ARG A 52 17.98 0.88 -1.83
N TYR A 53 18.35 1.52 -2.94
CA TYR A 53 17.68 2.74 -3.40
C TYR A 53 16.76 2.39 -4.56
N PHE A 54 15.69 3.16 -4.73
CA PHE A 54 14.79 2.95 -5.85
C PHE A 54 14.19 4.25 -6.36
N GLY A 55 13.98 4.32 -7.67
CA GLY A 55 13.08 5.30 -8.28
C GLY A 55 11.65 4.81 -8.17
N VAL A 56 10.72 5.70 -7.83
CA VAL A 56 9.29 5.42 -7.74
C VAL A 56 8.53 6.30 -8.72
N ILE A 57 7.58 5.71 -9.45
CA ILE A 57 6.54 6.41 -10.17
C ILE A 57 5.21 5.78 -9.77
N SER A 58 4.29 6.58 -9.25
CA SER A 58 2.98 6.12 -8.81
C SER A 58 1.87 6.87 -9.52
N LEU A 59 0.78 6.19 -9.82
CA LEU A 59 -0.42 6.77 -10.42
C LEU A 59 -1.60 6.49 -9.50
N LEU A 60 -2.00 7.51 -8.75
CA LEU A 60 -3.13 7.46 -7.84
C LEU A 60 -4.36 8.04 -8.53
N GLY A 61 -5.48 7.35 -8.48
CA GLY A 61 -6.71 7.90 -9.04
C GLY A 61 -8.00 7.26 -8.59
N LEU A 62 -9.08 7.98 -8.89
CA LEU A 62 -10.45 7.53 -8.73
C LEU A 62 -10.98 7.09 -10.09
N VAL A 63 -11.04 5.77 -10.31
CA VAL A 63 -11.59 5.19 -11.54
C VAL A 63 -13.13 5.31 -11.53
N PRO A 64 -13.80 5.23 -12.71
CA PRO A 64 -15.25 5.19 -12.79
C PRO A 64 -15.82 4.15 -11.82
N TYR A 65 -16.99 4.44 -11.24
CA TYR A 65 -17.61 3.72 -10.13
C TYR A 65 -17.02 3.96 -8.73
N ARG A 66 -16.12 4.94 -8.53
CA ARG A 66 -15.51 5.29 -7.22
C ARG A 66 -14.59 4.21 -6.66
N PHE A 67 -13.89 3.54 -7.56
CA PHE A 67 -12.74 2.73 -7.16
C PHE A 67 -11.57 3.66 -6.90
N GLU A 68 -10.95 3.52 -5.74
CA GLU A 68 -9.64 4.09 -5.48
C GLU A 68 -8.63 3.11 -6.05
N THR A 69 -7.69 3.60 -6.84
CA THR A 69 -6.68 2.77 -7.49
C THR A 69 -5.33 3.45 -7.39
N ASP A 70 -4.35 2.67 -6.96
CA ASP A 70 -2.97 3.06 -6.88
C ASP A 70 -2.13 2.07 -7.69
N LEU A 71 -1.28 2.59 -8.56
CA LEU A 71 -0.37 1.83 -9.38
C LEU A 71 1.03 2.36 -9.15
N ASP A 72 1.88 1.58 -8.51
CA ASP A 72 3.29 1.89 -8.33
C ASP A 72 4.14 1.13 -9.34
N LEU A 73 5.17 1.82 -9.82
CA LEU A 73 6.28 1.24 -10.55
C LEU A 73 7.57 1.64 -9.86
N ARG A 74 8.38 0.65 -9.49
CA ARG A 74 9.69 0.85 -8.84
C ARG A 74 10.82 0.26 -9.68
N ILE A 75 11.97 0.92 -9.62
CA ILE A 75 13.23 0.44 -10.21
C ILE A 75 14.36 0.63 -9.20
N SER A 76 15.11 -0.43 -8.85
CA SER A 76 16.32 -0.28 -8.01
C SER A 76 17.49 0.32 -8.76
N ASP A 77 18.48 0.77 -7.98
CA ASP A 77 19.82 1.04 -8.46
C ASP A 77 20.51 -0.20 -9.10
N GLU A 78 20.13 -1.42 -8.68
CA GLU A 78 20.57 -2.68 -9.30
C GLU A 78 19.80 -3.05 -10.59
N GLY A 79 18.75 -2.30 -10.94
CA GLY A 79 17.99 -2.48 -12.17
C GLY A 79 16.79 -3.44 -12.06
N ASP A 80 16.41 -3.84 -10.85
CA ASP A 80 15.20 -4.65 -10.64
C ASP A 80 13.96 -3.81 -10.77
N ILE A 81 13.04 -4.27 -11.60
CA ILE A 81 11.77 -3.59 -11.84
C ILE A 81 10.67 -4.35 -11.12
N SER A 82 9.86 -3.63 -10.35
CA SER A 82 8.66 -4.16 -9.71
C SER A 82 7.49 -3.22 -9.88
N ALA A 83 6.28 -3.76 -9.87
CA ALA A 83 5.06 -2.99 -9.90
C ALA A 83 4.04 -3.55 -8.89
N SER A 84 3.31 -2.65 -8.26
CA SER A 84 2.17 -2.97 -7.41
C SER A 84 0.92 -2.26 -7.90
N LEU A 85 -0.19 -2.97 -7.93
CA LEU A 85 -1.51 -2.42 -8.16
C LEU A 85 -2.36 -2.66 -6.94
N GLU A 86 -2.90 -1.60 -6.39
CA GLU A 86 -3.88 -1.63 -5.34
C GLU A 86 -5.20 -1.04 -5.83
N SER A 87 -6.30 -1.67 -5.44
CA SER A 87 -7.63 -1.17 -5.71
C SER A 87 -8.53 -1.36 -4.50
N GLU A 88 -9.23 -0.30 -4.13
CA GLU A 88 -10.15 -0.26 -3.00
C GLU A 88 -11.52 0.27 -3.45
N TYR A 89 -12.59 -0.21 -2.84
CA TYR A 89 -13.93 0.21 -3.19
C TYR A 89 -14.84 0.40 -1.99
N ASP A 90 -15.39 1.59 -1.84
CA ASP A 90 -16.30 1.92 -0.74
C ASP A 90 -17.77 1.60 -1.05
N LEU A 91 -18.25 0.48 -0.52
CA LEU A 91 -19.63 0.04 -0.59
C LEU A 91 -20.40 0.45 0.65
N ARG A 92 -21.33 1.40 0.51
CA ARG A 92 -22.32 1.69 1.55
C ARG A 92 -23.53 0.79 1.35
N LEU A 93 -23.60 -0.30 2.11
CA LEU A 93 -24.73 -1.24 2.07
C LEU A 93 -25.98 -0.65 2.74
N THR A 94 -25.80 0.09 3.84
CA THR A 94 -26.87 0.85 4.52
C THR A 94 -26.33 2.18 5.05
N GLN A 95 -27.18 3.00 5.67
CA GLN A 95 -26.75 4.22 6.37
C GLN A 95 -25.80 3.98 7.55
N ARG A 96 -25.65 2.72 7.98
CA ARG A 96 -24.84 2.31 9.13
C ARG A 96 -23.79 1.25 8.82
N LEU A 97 -23.92 0.55 7.69
CA LEU A 97 -23.04 -0.55 7.31
C LEU A 97 -22.24 -0.17 6.06
N TYR A 98 -20.91 -0.19 6.19
CA TYR A 98 -20.00 0.00 5.06
C TYR A 98 -19.10 -1.21 4.91
N LEU A 99 -18.81 -1.52 3.66
CA LEU A 99 -17.96 -2.61 3.23
C LEU A 99 -16.90 -2.05 2.30
N GLN A 100 -15.65 -2.40 2.53
CA GLN A 100 -14.52 -1.88 1.78
C GLN A 100 -13.63 -3.06 1.38
N PRO A 101 -13.96 -3.75 0.27
CA PRO A 101 -13.05 -4.69 -0.36
C PRO A 101 -11.80 -3.96 -0.86
N ARG A 102 -10.66 -4.61 -0.68
CA ARG A 102 -9.34 -4.16 -1.12
C ARG A 102 -8.66 -5.31 -1.83
N THR A 103 -8.04 -5.04 -2.97
CA THR A 103 -7.24 -6.01 -3.72
C THR A 103 -5.88 -5.41 -4.00
N GLU A 104 -4.84 -6.17 -3.77
CA GLU A 104 -3.45 -5.79 -3.97
C GLU A 104 -2.77 -6.89 -4.78
N ILE A 105 -2.06 -6.50 -5.83
CA ILE A 105 -1.35 -7.38 -6.75
C ILE A 105 0.08 -6.85 -6.86
N ALA A 106 1.06 -7.70 -6.61
CA ALA A 106 2.47 -7.36 -6.76
C ALA A 106 3.13 -8.25 -7.82
N VAL A 107 3.87 -7.63 -8.74
CA VAL A 107 4.63 -8.30 -9.79
C VAL A 107 6.07 -7.76 -9.83
N ALA A 108 7.03 -8.60 -10.22
CA ALA A 108 8.40 -8.16 -10.48
C ALA A 108 8.91 -8.77 -11.78
N ALA A 109 9.76 -8.03 -12.49
CA ALA A 109 10.42 -8.50 -13.69
C ALA A 109 11.71 -9.27 -13.40
N SER A 110 12.26 -9.10 -12.20
CA SER A 110 13.50 -9.75 -11.74
C SER A 110 13.27 -10.41 -10.38
N GLU A 111 13.96 -11.53 -10.14
CA GLU A 111 14.06 -12.13 -8.82
C GLU A 111 15.07 -11.35 -7.98
N VAL A 112 14.65 -10.92 -6.79
CA VAL A 112 15.50 -10.26 -5.79
C VAL A 112 15.38 -11.05 -4.49
N GLY A 113 16.15 -12.12 -4.41
CA GLY A 113 16.05 -13.13 -3.35
C GLY A 113 16.34 -12.57 -1.95
N GLU A 114 17.19 -11.55 -1.84
CA GLU A 114 17.51 -10.89 -0.57
C GLU A 114 16.31 -10.14 0.04
N PHE A 115 15.38 -9.68 -0.79
CA PHE A 115 14.13 -9.04 -0.39
C PHE A 115 12.92 -10.00 -0.51
N GLY A 116 13.15 -11.30 -0.79
CA GLY A 116 12.08 -12.29 -0.94
C GLY A 116 11.15 -12.05 -2.13
N VAL A 117 11.61 -11.32 -3.14
CA VAL A 117 10.86 -11.00 -4.36
C VAL A 117 11.20 -12.03 -5.43
N GLY A 118 10.21 -12.77 -5.92
CA GLY A 118 10.37 -13.68 -7.06
C GLY A 118 10.13 -12.98 -8.40
N GLU A 119 10.59 -13.60 -9.48
CA GLU A 119 10.23 -13.18 -10.83
C GLU A 119 8.75 -13.50 -11.14
N GLY A 120 8.06 -12.57 -11.79
CA GLY A 120 6.67 -12.69 -12.20
C GLY A 120 5.66 -12.25 -11.14
N LEU A 121 4.57 -13.01 -10.99
CA LEU A 121 3.52 -12.69 -10.03
C LEU A 121 3.95 -13.08 -8.61
N ASN A 122 4.27 -12.07 -7.82
CA ASN A 122 4.76 -12.27 -6.45
C ASN A 122 3.64 -12.61 -5.47
N SER A 123 2.61 -11.77 -5.45
CA SER A 123 1.50 -11.96 -4.52
C SER A 123 0.20 -11.36 -5.02
N VAL A 124 -0.90 -11.93 -4.53
CA VAL A 124 -2.25 -11.40 -4.64
C VAL A 124 -2.84 -11.42 -3.23
N ARG A 125 -3.20 -10.25 -2.73
CA ARG A 125 -3.86 -10.08 -1.43
C ARG A 125 -5.23 -9.50 -1.66
N VAL A 126 -6.22 -10.10 -1.01
CA VAL A 126 -7.61 -9.64 -1.04
C VAL A 126 -8.02 -9.41 0.40
N GLY A 127 -8.22 -8.15 0.75
CA GLY A 127 -8.74 -7.71 2.04
C GLY A 127 -10.20 -7.29 1.92
N MET A 128 -10.88 -7.28 3.06
CA MET A 128 -12.23 -6.74 3.18
C MET A 128 -12.39 -6.15 4.56
N ARG A 129 -12.71 -4.85 4.63
CA ARG A 129 -13.01 -4.15 5.87
C ARG A 129 -14.52 -3.95 5.96
N LEU A 130 -15.12 -4.44 7.04
CA LEU A 130 -16.54 -4.26 7.34
C LEU A 130 -16.65 -3.38 8.57
N GLY A 131 -17.33 -2.26 8.45
CA GLY A 131 -17.66 -1.44 9.62
C GLY A 131 -19.14 -1.24 9.78
N TYR A 132 -19.57 -1.26 11.03
CA TYR A 132 -20.97 -1.11 11.40
C TYR A 132 -21.12 -0.01 12.44
N GLN A 133 -21.92 1.01 12.14
CA GLN A 133 -22.24 2.11 13.03
C GLN A 133 -23.49 1.78 13.84
N VAL A 134 -23.31 1.35 15.10
CA VAL A 134 -24.43 1.10 16.00
C VAL A 134 -25.04 2.43 16.47
N THR A 135 -24.18 3.38 16.84
CA THR A 135 -24.52 4.76 17.25
C THR A 135 -23.43 5.72 16.78
N ARG A 136 -23.67 7.05 16.77
CA ARG A 136 -22.64 8.06 16.41
C ARG A 136 -21.36 7.99 17.26
N ARG A 137 -21.38 7.30 18.41
CA ARG A 137 -20.22 7.10 19.31
C ARG A 137 -19.58 5.72 19.23
N PHE A 138 -20.22 4.75 18.55
CA PHE A 138 -19.75 3.37 18.52
C PHE A 138 -19.89 2.76 17.12
N ALA A 139 -18.75 2.59 16.46
CA ALA A 139 -18.61 2.07 15.11
C ALA A 139 -17.58 0.93 15.07
N PRO A 140 -17.93 -0.30 15.50
CA PRO A 140 -17.06 -1.45 15.39
C PRO A 140 -16.66 -1.71 13.94
N THR A 141 -15.38 -2.00 13.74
CA THR A 141 -14.80 -2.34 12.43
C THR A 141 -14.08 -3.67 12.53
N SER A 142 -14.40 -4.60 11.63
CA SER A 142 -13.69 -5.86 11.45
C SER A 142 -12.94 -5.83 10.12
N VAL A 143 -11.76 -6.44 10.10
CA VAL A 143 -10.92 -6.57 8.92
C VAL A 143 -10.69 -8.05 8.67
N LEU A 144 -10.98 -8.49 7.46
CA LEU A 144 -10.70 -9.83 6.96
C LEU A 144 -9.62 -9.73 5.89
N ILE A 145 -8.57 -10.55 5.97
CA ILE A 145 -7.47 -10.55 5.00
C ILE A 145 -7.26 -11.96 4.50
N GLY A 146 -7.35 -12.14 3.18
CA GLY A 146 -6.91 -13.32 2.45
C GLY A 146 -5.63 -13.02 1.67
N ARG A 147 -4.65 -13.92 1.71
CA ARG A 147 -3.40 -13.77 0.97
C ARG A 147 -3.08 -15.04 0.20
N LYS A 148 -2.68 -14.89 -1.05
CA LYS A 148 -2.07 -15.95 -1.85
C LYS A 148 -0.74 -15.42 -2.39
N SER A 149 0.36 -16.10 -2.07
CA SER A 149 1.70 -15.75 -2.56
C SER A 149 2.22 -16.88 -3.43
N THR A 150 2.87 -16.56 -4.54
CA THR A 150 3.43 -17.55 -5.47
C THR A 150 4.92 -17.79 -5.20
N ALA A 151 5.63 -16.78 -4.67
CA ALA A 151 7.02 -16.91 -4.25
C ALA A 151 7.15 -17.41 -2.80
N THR A 152 8.11 -18.31 -2.60
CA THR A 152 8.41 -18.92 -1.31
C THR A 152 9.42 -18.06 -0.56
N ARG A 153 8.96 -17.51 0.57
CA ARG A 153 9.67 -16.79 1.64
C ARG A 153 9.46 -15.26 1.64
N ARG A 154 8.99 -14.79 2.79
CA ARG A 154 8.64 -13.41 3.17
C ARG A 154 9.82 -12.49 2.82
N ILE A 155 9.63 -11.43 2.05
CA ILE A 155 9.16 -10.10 2.48
C ILE A 155 8.36 -9.51 1.30
N SER A 156 7.28 -8.75 1.59
CA SER A 156 6.58 -8.05 0.50
C SER A 156 7.45 -6.85 0.14
N PRO A 157 7.66 -6.49 -1.15
CA PRO A 157 8.05 -5.10 -1.43
C PRO A 157 7.02 -4.25 -0.71
N ALA A 158 7.47 -3.35 0.17
CA ALA A 158 6.56 -2.54 0.96
C ALA A 158 5.53 -1.96 -0.03
N PRO A 159 4.24 -2.30 0.08
CA PRO A 159 3.26 -1.55 -0.66
C PRO A 159 3.52 -0.11 -0.23
N VAL A 160 3.70 0.81 -1.16
CA VAL A 160 3.43 2.20 -0.80
C VAL A 160 1.94 2.19 -0.56
N ALA A 161 1.58 1.98 0.69
CA ALA A 161 0.35 2.55 1.17
C ALA A 161 0.61 4.05 1.18
N THR A 162 0.60 4.71 0.01
CA THR A 162 0.20 6.13 -0.10
C THR A 162 -1.29 6.14 0.18
N THR A 163 -1.62 5.69 1.39
CA THR A 163 -2.79 6.21 2.01
C THR A 163 -2.34 7.60 2.42
N ARG A 164 -2.67 8.57 1.55
CA ARG A 164 -3.53 9.63 2.06
C ARG A 164 -4.71 8.95 2.76
N LYS A 165 -4.47 8.44 3.97
CA LYS A 165 -5.47 8.46 5.01
C LYS A 165 -5.57 9.94 5.28
N THR A 166 -6.37 10.58 4.44
CA THR A 166 -7.41 11.38 5.04
C THR A 166 -8.05 10.44 6.05
N LEU A 167 -7.55 10.53 7.28
CA LEU A 167 -8.30 10.40 8.50
C LEU A 167 -9.49 11.36 8.37
N GLU A 168 -10.38 11.10 7.40
CA GLU A 168 -11.77 11.49 7.48
C GLU A 168 -12.37 10.53 8.51
N TRP A 169 -11.97 10.79 9.76
CA TRP A 169 -12.98 10.88 10.80
C TRP A 169 -14.17 11.57 10.16
N TRP A 170 -15.27 10.84 10.00
CA TRP A 170 -16.56 11.47 9.87
C TRP A 170 -16.73 12.45 11.02
N PRO A 171 -16.86 13.74 10.73
CA PRO A 171 -18.12 14.39 11.06
C PRO A 171 -18.56 15.19 9.82
N VAL A 172 -19.79 15.12 9.32
CA VAL A 172 -20.98 15.73 9.92
C VAL A 172 -22.14 15.39 8.97
N LEU A 173 -23.25 14.89 9.52
CA LEU A 173 -24.58 15.28 9.04
C LEU A 173 -25.19 16.11 10.15
N GLU A 174 -25.21 17.42 9.92
CA GLU A 174 -26.12 18.45 10.43
C GLU A 174 -25.90 19.73 9.62
#